data_AF-A0A015U6B2-F1
#
_entry.id   AF-A0A015U6B2-F1
#
_cell.length_a   1.000
_cell.length_b   1.000
_cell.length_c   1.000
_cell.angle_alpha   90.00
_cell.angle_beta   90.00
_cell.angle_gamma   90.00
#
_symmetry.space_group_name_H-M   'P 1'
#
loop_
_entity.id
_entity.type
_entity.pdbx_description
1 polymer ?
#
loop_
_entity_poly.entity_id
_entity_poly.type
_entity_poly.pdbx_seq_one_letter_code
_entity_poly.pdbx_strand_id
1 'polypeptide(L)'
;MVLLMAVSFAFAQEKNVKEAKSIAGEVKPDFAKAEQLINEALTNPETKDNAATWDVAGYIQKRINEKEMENAYLRKPYDTLKVYNSVLNMYNYYVKCDELAQIPNEKGKIKNKYRSANSKTILAERPNLINGGIQYFNLNKNEDALKYFAAYVDAATLPMMEKENLLEKDTILPQVAYYATLAADRVGDKDAVMKYAQYALKDKENGQFAMQLLTDAYKAKGDTAKWVEKLQEGIVKFPENQYFFANLVDYYSSSNQNDKAMQFADDMLAKDPNNKLYLYVKAYLYHNMKDYEKAIEFYKKTLDIDPAYAEACSNLGLVYLLQAQEYADKAPADINDPNYATAQAEIKKFYEAAKPYYEKARELKPDQKDLWLQGLYRVYYNLNMGPEFEEIEKMM
;
A
#
# COMPACT_ATOMS: atom_id res chain seq x y z
N MET A 1 -13.00 23.85 -55.91
CA MET A 1 -13.54 24.70 -54.82
C MET A 1 -13.56 23.94 -53.48
N VAL A 2 -12.52 23.14 -53.17
CA VAL A 2 -12.40 22.38 -51.91
C VAL A 2 -11.15 22.84 -51.12
N LEU A 3 -10.10 23.33 -51.79
CA LEU A 3 -8.92 23.90 -51.13
C LEU A 3 -9.15 25.26 -50.44
N LEU A 4 -10.11 26.08 -50.90
CA LEU A 4 -10.38 27.42 -50.34
C LEU A 4 -11.24 27.38 -49.07
N MET A 5 -12.02 26.32 -48.85
CA MET A 5 -12.83 26.15 -47.63
C MET A 5 -12.01 25.63 -46.45
N ALA A 6 -11.00 24.78 -46.68
CA ALA A 6 -10.16 24.27 -45.59
C ALA A 6 -9.30 25.37 -44.93
N VAL A 7 -8.88 26.40 -45.69
CA VAL A 7 -8.07 27.50 -45.17
C VAL A 7 -8.90 28.53 -44.37
N SER A 8 -10.20 28.66 -44.63
CA SER A 8 -11.07 29.59 -43.89
C SER A 8 -11.46 29.09 -42.49
N PHE A 9 -11.49 27.78 -42.26
CA PHE A 9 -11.74 27.21 -40.93
C PHE A 9 -10.50 27.30 -40.02
N ALA A 10 -9.30 27.20 -40.60
CA ALA A 10 -7.99 27.32 -39.92
C ALA A 10 -7.83 28.53 -38.99
N PHE A 11 -8.40 29.67 -39.37
CA PHE A 11 -8.27 30.91 -38.59
C PHE A 11 -9.36 31.07 -37.52
N ALA A 12 -10.47 30.33 -37.63
CA ALA A 12 -11.61 30.51 -36.74
C ALA A 12 -11.33 29.97 -35.34
N GLN A 13 -10.69 28.81 -35.23
CA GLN A 13 -10.46 28.18 -33.93
C GLN A 13 -9.31 28.81 -33.15
N GLU A 14 -8.25 29.28 -33.81
CA GLU A 14 -7.24 30.09 -33.15
C GLU A 14 -7.81 31.40 -32.58
N LYS A 15 -8.81 31.99 -33.27
CA LYS A 15 -9.54 33.16 -32.76
C LYS A 15 -10.36 32.78 -31.53
N ASN A 16 -11.04 31.63 -31.54
CA ASN A 16 -11.79 31.12 -30.38
C ASN A 16 -10.89 30.95 -29.15
N VAL A 17 -9.66 30.43 -29.31
CA VAL A 17 -8.68 30.32 -28.20
C VAL A 17 -8.35 31.69 -27.61
N LYS A 18 -8.09 32.70 -28.46
CA LYS A 18 -7.80 34.07 -28.02
C LYS A 18 -9.01 34.72 -27.34
N GLU A 19 -10.20 34.52 -27.89
CA GLU A 19 -11.46 35.02 -27.33
C GLU A 19 -11.75 34.39 -25.97
N ALA A 20 -11.59 33.07 -25.83
CA ALA A 20 -11.75 32.36 -24.56
C ALA A 20 -10.81 32.91 -23.48
N LYS A 21 -9.53 33.12 -23.83
CA LYS A 21 -8.55 33.73 -22.92
C LYS A 21 -8.97 35.15 -22.49
N SER A 22 -9.43 35.95 -23.45
CA SER A 22 -9.87 37.33 -23.20
C SER A 22 -11.05 37.36 -22.22
N ILE A 23 -12.08 36.55 -22.49
CA ILE A 23 -13.29 36.47 -21.65
C ILE A 23 -12.95 36.04 -20.23
N ALA A 24 -12.16 34.98 -20.06
CA ALA A 24 -11.70 34.54 -18.74
C ALA A 24 -10.78 35.58 -18.06
N GLY A 25 -10.19 36.49 -18.85
CA GLY A 25 -9.36 37.61 -18.44
C GLY A 25 -10.10 38.74 -17.74
N GLU A 26 -11.39 38.91 -18.02
CA GLU A 26 -12.18 40.07 -17.60
C GLU A 26 -12.35 40.18 -16.07
N VAL A 27 -12.78 41.37 -15.63
CA VAL A 27 -13.11 41.63 -14.22
C VAL A 27 -14.36 40.86 -13.79
N LYS A 28 -15.32 40.69 -14.71
CA LYS A 28 -16.54 39.90 -14.54
C LYS A 28 -16.62 38.84 -15.65
N PRO A 29 -15.77 37.80 -15.58
CA PRO A 29 -15.60 36.85 -16.67
C PRO A 29 -16.85 35.97 -16.86
N ASP A 30 -17.21 35.73 -18.12
CA ASP A 30 -18.17 34.70 -18.51
C ASP A 30 -17.44 33.36 -18.69
N PHE A 31 -17.25 32.64 -17.58
CA PHE A 31 -16.52 31.36 -17.61
C PHE A 31 -17.23 30.30 -18.43
N ALA A 32 -18.57 30.30 -18.49
CA ALA A 32 -19.30 29.32 -19.28
C ALA A 32 -18.99 29.49 -20.78
N LYS A 33 -19.00 30.73 -21.27
CA LYS A 33 -18.62 31.03 -22.66
C LYS A 33 -17.14 30.73 -22.91
N ALA A 34 -16.24 31.08 -21.99
CA ALA A 34 -14.82 30.79 -22.13
C ALA A 34 -14.54 29.28 -22.20
N GLU A 35 -15.18 28.49 -21.33
CA GLU A 35 -15.08 27.02 -21.31
C GLU A 35 -15.66 26.39 -22.57
N GLN A 36 -16.80 26.89 -23.06
CA GLN A 36 -17.38 26.41 -24.32
C GLN A 36 -16.38 26.59 -25.48
N LEU A 37 -15.88 27.82 -25.67
CA LEU A 37 -14.96 28.13 -26.77
C LEU A 37 -13.66 27.33 -26.69
N ILE A 38 -13.09 27.16 -25.50
CA ILE A 38 -11.84 26.41 -25.36
C ILE A 38 -12.05 24.91 -25.53
N ASN A 39 -13.17 24.35 -25.08
CA ASN A 39 -13.47 22.92 -25.25
C ASN A 39 -13.68 22.54 -26.73
N GLU A 40 -14.31 23.42 -27.50
CA GLU A 40 -14.39 23.28 -28.97
C GLU A 40 -12.98 23.29 -29.59
N ALA A 41 -12.12 24.23 -29.19
CA ALA A 41 -10.75 24.30 -29.68
C ALA A 41 -9.86 23.12 -29.26
N LEU A 42 -10.08 22.52 -28.09
CA LEU A 42 -9.32 21.36 -27.59
C LEU A 42 -9.56 20.09 -28.43
N THR A 43 -10.72 19.99 -29.09
CA THR A 43 -11.06 18.83 -29.93
C THR A 43 -10.87 19.08 -31.42
N ASN A 44 -10.72 20.35 -31.82
CA ASN A 44 -10.55 20.70 -33.22
C ASN A 44 -9.18 20.25 -33.78
N PRO A 45 -9.13 19.66 -35.00
CA PRO A 45 -7.89 19.18 -35.61
C PRO A 45 -6.75 20.20 -35.72
N GLU A 46 -7.06 21.49 -35.80
CA GLU A 46 -6.09 22.57 -36.01
C GLU A 46 -5.44 23.02 -34.70
N THR A 47 -6.18 22.94 -33.59
CA THR A 47 -5.77 23.51 -32.30
C THR A 47 -5.52 22.46 -31.21
N LYS A 48 -5.98 21.21 -31.39
CA LYS A 48 -5.81 20.12 -30.40
C LYS A 48 -4.35 19.74 -30.12
N ASP A 49 -3.46 19.95 -31.08
CA ASP A 49 -2.02 19.66 -30.93
C ASP A 49 -1.18 20.93 -30.70
N ASN A 50 -1.84 22.08 -30.48
CA ASN A 50 -1.17 23.35 -30.21
C ASN A 50 -1.05 23.59 -28.70
N ALA A 51 0.20 23.65 -28.19
CA ALA A 51 0.48 23.91 -26.78
C ALA A 51 -0.18 25.20 -26.24
N ALA A 52 -0.33 26.24 -27.07
CA ALA A 52 -0.99 27.49 -26.67
C ALA A 52 -2.47 27.29 -26.32
N THR A 53 -3.16 26.37 -26.99
CA THR A 53 -4.56 26.02 -26.71
C THR A 53 -4.68 25.44 -25.30
N TRP A 54 -3.82 24.48 -24.98
CA TRP A 54 -3.80 23.82 -23.67
C TRP A 54 -3.34 24.76 -22.54
N ASP A 55 -2.41 25.67 -22.81
CA ASP A 55 -2.05 26.76 -21.90
C ASP A 55 -3.26 27.63 -21.55
N VAL A 56 -4.05 28.03 -22.55
CA VAL A 56 -5.27 28.82 -22.34
C VAL A 56 -6.33 28.03 -21.57
N ALA A 57 -6.51 26.74 -21.87
CA ALA A 57 -7.42 25.89 -21.11
C ALA A 57 -7.05 25.83 -19.63
N GLY A 58 -5.76 25.63 -19.31
CA GLY A 58 -5.27 25.67 -17.93
C GLY A 58 -5.46 27.04 -17.28
N TYR A 59 -5.22 28.13 -18.02
CA TYR A 59 -5.45 29.49 -17.53
C TYR A 59 -6.93 29.75 -17.18
N ILE A 60 -7.87 29.29 -18.00
CA ILE A 60 -9.31 29.44 -17.74
C ILE A 60 -9.67 28.72 -16.42
N GLN A 61 -9.20 27.48 -16.24
CA GLN A 61 -9.46 26.72 -15.01
C GLN A 61 -8.81 27.38 -13.78
N LYS A 62 -7.60 27.92 -13.92
CA LYS A 62 -6.96 28.73 -12.85
C LYS A 62 -7.82 29.93 -12.47
N ARG A 63 -8.35 30.68 -13.45
CA ARG A 63 -9.21 31.85 -13.21
C ARG A 63 -10.54 31.48 -12.55
N ILE A 64 -11.12 30.34 -12.90
CA ILE A 64 -12.32 29.80 -12.24
C ILE A 64 -12.01 29.51 -10.77
N ASN A 65 -10.93 28.78 -10.50
CA ASN A 65 -10.50 28.46 -9.14
C ASN A 65 -10.26 29.73 -8.30
N GLU A 66 -9.50 30.70 -8.84
CA GLU A 66 -9.24 31.99 -8.18
C GLU A 66 -10.55 32.70 -7.81
N LYS A 67 -11.57 32.67 -8.68
CA LYS A 67 -12.85 33.32 -8.42
C LYS A 67 -13.65 32.66 -7.32
N GLU A 68 -13.70 31.33 -7.31
CA GLU A 68 -14.38 30.57 -6.25
C GLU A 68 -13.65 30.74 -4.91
N MET A 69 -12.31 30.76 -4.91
CA MET A 69 -11.51 31.01 -3.71
C MET A 69 -11.66 32.45 -3.20
N GLU A 70 -11.81 33.45 -4.08
CA GLU A 70 -12.16 34.83 -3.72
C GLU A 70 -13.53 34.87 -3.02
N ASN A 71 -14.53 34.17 -3.57
CA ASN A 71 -15.85 34.07 -2.95
C ASN A 71 -15.76 33.43 -1.56
N ALA A 72 -15.00 32.35 -1.41
CA ALA A 72 -14.76 31.70 -0.13
C ALA A 72 -14.11 32.66 0.89
N TYR A 73 -13.08 33.40 0.49
CA TYR A 73 -12.42 34.40 1.35
C TYR A 73 -13.37 35.52 1.78
N LEU A 74 -14.23 35.98 0.88
CA LEU A 74 -15.25 36.99 1.14
C LEU A 74 -16.50 36.44 1.85
N ARG A 75 -16.50 35.16 2.25
CA ARG A 75 -17.65 34.46 2.87
C ARG A 75 -18.92 34.53 2.04
N LYS A 76 -18.78 34.53 0.71
CA LYS A 76 -19.87 34.40 -0.25
C LYS A 76 -20.10 32.93 -0.60
N PRO A 77 -21.28 32.55 -1.09
CA PRO A 77 -21.50 31.23 -1.67
C PRO A 77 -20.46 30.94 -2.76
N TYR A 78 -19.89 29.74 -2.72
CA TYR A 78 -18.92 29.24 -3.70
C TYR A 78 -19.10 27.73 -3.88
N ASP A 79 -18.63 27.20 -4.99
CA ASP A 79 -18.72 25.76 -5.29
C ASP A 79 -17.40 25.05 -5.00
N THR A 80 -17.34 24.32 -3.89
CA THR A 80 -16.15 23.56 -3.47
C THR A 80 -15.75 22.47 -4.48
N LEU A 81 -16.71 21.80 -5.14
CA LEU A 81 -16.37 20.79 -6.14
C LEU A 81 -15.79 21.45 -7.39
N LYS A 82 -16.32 22.61 -7.77
CA LYS A 82 -15.78 23.39 -8.88
C LYS A 82 -14.34 23.85 -8.61
N VAL A 83 -14.03 24.29 -7.38
CA VAL A 83 -12.65 24.61 -6.94
C VAL A 83 -11.71 23.44 -7.22
N TYR A 84 -12.04 22.24 -6.74
CA TYR A 84 -11.16 21.07 -6.89
C TYR A 84 -11.09 20.57 -8.33
N ASN A 85 -12.22 20.48 -9.03
CA ASN A 85 -12.26 20.05 -10.43
C ASN A 85 -11.45 21.00 -11.33
N SER A 86 -11.51 22.30 -11.08
CA SER A 86 -10.68 23.27 -11.81
C SER A 86 -9.19 23.08 -11.55
N VAL A 87 -8.75 22.72 -10.34
CA VAL A 87 -7.33 22.42 -10.08
C VAL A 87 -6.89 21.17 -10.85
N LEU A 88 -7.67 20.10 -10.84
CA LEU A 88 -7.34 18.87 -11.57
C LEU A 88 -7.31 19.11 -13.08
N ASN A 89 -8.31 19.81 -13.63
CA ASN A 89 -8.35 20.16 -15.05
C ASN A 89 -7.17 21.07 -15.44
N MET A 90 -6.86 22.08 -14.62
CA MET A 90 -5.70 22.95 -14.83
C MET A 90 -4.41 22.15 -14.88
N TYR A 91 -4.20 21.25 -13.92
CA TYR A 91 -3.05 20.34 -13.90
C TYR A 91 -2.95 19.55 -15.20
N ASN A 92 -4.02 18.86 -15.61
CA ASN A 92 -4.05 18.05 -16.83
C ASN A 92 -3.74 18.88 -18.08
N TYR A 93 -4.31 20.08 -18.20
CA TYR A 93 -4.09 20.96 -19.33
C TYR A 93 -2.66 21.50 -19.39
N TYR A 94 -2.07 21.84 -18.25
CA TYR A 94 -0.68 22.31 -18.20
C TYR A 94 0.33 21.20 -18.45
N VAL A 95 0.07 19.96 -18.00
CA VAL A 95 0.89 18.80 -18.36
C VAL A 95 0.84 18.59 -19.87
N LYS A 96 -0.35 18.60 -20.47
CA LYS A 96 -0.51 18.44 -21.92
C LYS A 96 0.16 19.57 -22.72
N CYS A 97 0.07 20.80 -22.23
CA CYS A 97 0.80 21.95 -22.79
C CYS A 97 2.31 21.72 -22.76
N ASP A 98 2.86 21.23 -21.64
CA ASP A 98 4.29 20.98 -21.51
C ASP A 98 4.77 19.90 -22.49
N GLU A 99 4.00 18.80 -22.64
CA GLU A 99 4.25 17.73 -23.61
C GLU A 99 4.32 18.26 -25.05
N LEU A 100 3.27 18.98 -25.49
CA LEU A 100 3.19 19.52 -26.85
C LEU A 100 4.24 20.61 -27.12
N ALA A 101 4.76 21.26 -26.07
CA ALA A 101 5.82 22.25 -26.18
C ALA A 101 7.24 21.67 -26.13
N GLN A 102 7.42 20.34 -26.05
CA GLN A 102 8.74 19.67 -26.12
C GLN A 102 9.27 19.49 -27.55
N ILE A 103 9.00 20.45 -28.45
CA ILE A 103 9.47 20.36 -29.83
C ILE A 103 10.87 21.00 -29.92
N PRO A 104 11.91 20.24 -30.33
CA PRO A 104 13.24 20.80 -30.54
C PRO A 104 13.24 21.74 -31.76
N ASN A 105 13.97 22.83 -31.68
CA ASN A 105 14.24 23.68 -32.85
C ASN A 105 15.24 23.00 -33.80
N GLU A 106 15.55 23.64 -34.93
CA GLU A 106 16.50 23.16 -35.95
C GLU A 106 17.89 22.81 -35.40
N LYS A 107 18.26 23.33 -34.21
CA LYS A 107 19.53 23.05 -33.52
C LYS A 107 19.39 21.99 -32.42
N GLY A 108 18.28 21.26 -32.37
CA GLY A 108 17.97 20.26 -31.36
C GLY A 108 17.61 20.83 -29.98
N LYS A 109 17.50 22.16 -29.82
CA LYS A 109 17.21 22.79 -28.52
C LYS A 109 15.71 22.95 -28.31
N ILE A 110 15.22 22.48 -27.16
CA ILE A 110 13.83 22.69 -26.74
C ILE A 110 13.71 24.05 -26.04
N LYS A 111 12.79 24.90 -26.49
CA LYS A 111 12.45 26.18 -25.84
C LYS A 111 10.96 26.21 -25.48
N ASN A 112 10.62 25.55 -24.38
CA ASN A 112 9.27 25.60 -23.84
C ASN A 112 9.08 26.88 -22.99
N LYS A 113 8.35 27.85 -23.56
CA LYS A 113 8.08 29.15 -22.91
C LYS A 113 7.01 29.09 -21.81
N TYR A 114 6.21 28.03 -21.77
CA TYR A 114 5.09 27.87 -20.82
C TYR A 114 5.54 27.23 -19.51
N ARG A 115 6.51 26.31 -19.59
CA ARG A 115 6.99 25.46 -18.50
C ARG A 115 7.16 26.19 -17.17
N SER A 116 7.88 27.32 -17.16
CA SER A 116 8.19 28.02 -15.91
C SER A 116 6.98 28.65 -15.23
N ALA A 117 5.98 29.10 -15.99
CA ALA A 117 4.77 29.69 -15.42
C ALA A 117 3.81 28.59 -14.94
N ASN A 118 3.70 27.53 -15.75
CA ASN A 118 2.78 26.43 -15.48
C ASN A 118 3.29 25.59 -14.30
N SER A 119 4.60 25.37 -14.16
CA SER A 119 5.17 24.62 -13.02
C SER A 119 4.94 25.34 -11.69
N LYS A 120 5.15 26.65 -11.65
CA LYS A 120 4.85 27.47 -10.46
C LYS A 120 3.38 27.38 -10.08
N THR A 121 2.48 27.42 -11.07
CA THR A 121 1.04 27.33 -10.81
C THR A 121 0.65 25.95 -10.30
N ILE A 122 1.11 24.86 -10.95
CA ILE A 122 0.86 23.50 -10.47
C ILE A 122 1.40 23.34 -9.05
N LEU A 123 2.62 23.81 -8.77
CA LEU A 123 3.23 23.67 -7.45
C LEU A 123 2.40 24.38 -6.36
N ALA A 124 1.90 25.58 -6.64
CA ALA A 124 1.06 26.34 -5.71
C ALA A 124 -0.29 25.64 -5.43
N GLU A 125 -0.92 25.07 -6.47
CA GLU A 125 -2.24 24.44 -6.36
C GLU A 125 -2.19 22.94 -6.01
N ARG A 126 -1.01 22.30 -6.09
CA ARG A 126 -0.84 20.87 -5.83
C ARG A 126 -1.46 20.42 -4.50
N PRO A 127 -1.36 21.16 -3.37
CA PRO A 127 -2.05 20.78 -2.13
C PRO A 127 -3.58 20.62 -2.27
N ASN A 128 -4.24 21.40 -3.14
CA ASN A 128 -5.69 21.31 -3.36
C ASN A 128 -6.11 20.00 -4.05
N LEU A 129 -5.19 19.30 -4.72
CA LEU A 129 -5.47 17.96 -5.25
C LEU A 129 -5.74 16.96 -4.11
N ILE A 130 -5.09 17.11 -2.95
CA ILE A 130 -5.34 16.25 -1.78
C ILE A 130 -6.78 16.44 -1.30
N ASN A 131 -7.22 17.70 -1.16
CA ASN A 131 -8.57 18.03 -0.71
C ASN A 131 -9.64 17.50 -1.67
N GLY A 132 -9.41 17.62 -2.98
CA GLY A 132 -10.26 17.00 -4.00
C GLY A 132 -10.34 15.49 -3.86
N GLY A 133 -9.18 14.83 -3.69
CA GLY A 133 -9.11 13.38 -3.47
C GLY A 133 -9.89 12.94 -2.23
N ILE A 134 -9.69 13.60 -1.09
CA ILE A 134 -10.41 13.33 0.16
C ILE A 134 -11.92 13.50 -0.01
N GLN A 135 -12.35 14.58 -0.69
CA GLN A 135 -13.76 14.85 -0.92
C GLN A 135 -14.43 13.69 -1.68
N TYR A 136 -13.84 13.26 -2.80
CA TYR A 136 -14.39 12.15 -3.59
C TYR A 136 -14.27 10.81 -2.87
N PHE A 137 -13.20 10.60 -2.09
CA PHE A 137 -12.99 9.37 -1.32
C PHE A 137 -14.06 9.21 -0.24
N ASN A 138 -14.39 10.27 0.49
CA ASN A 138 -15.46 10.27 1.51
C ASN A 138 -16.85 10.04 0.91
N LEU A 139 -17.04 10.37 -0.37
CA LEU A 139 -18.25 10.08 -1.13
C LEU A 139 -18.26 8.66 -1.74
N ASN A 140 -17.27 7.82 -1.43
CA ASN A 140 -17.05 6.49 -2.03
C ASN A 140 -16.90 6.51 -3.56
N LYS A 141 -16.55 7.67 -4.14
CA LYS A 141 -16.27 7.83 -5.57
C LYS A 141 -14.78 7.57 -5.84
N ASN A 142 -14.37 6.31 -5.69
CA ASN A 142 -12.95 5.93 -5.70
C ASN A 142 -12.26 6.20 -7.04
N GLU A 143 -12.96 6.09 -8.17
CA GLU A 143 -12.41 6.45 -9.49
C GLU A 143 -12.01 7.93 -9.57
N ASP A 144 -12.85 8.82 -9.05
CA ASP A 144 -12.55 10.25 -9.03
C ASP A 144 -11.45 10.55 -8.00
N ALA A 145 -11.55 9.99 -6.79
CA ALA A 145 -10.54 10.14 -5.77
C ALA A 145 -9.13 9.73 -6.26
N LEU A 146 -9.07 8.61 -7.00
CA LEU A 146 -7.84 8.13 -7.62
C LEU A 146 -7.23 9.20 -8.54
N LYS A 147 -8.02 9.84 -9.42
CA LYS A 147 -7.50 10.87 -10.35
C LYS A 147 -6.78 12.00 -9.60
N TYR A 148 -7.33 12.42 -8.46
CA TYR A 148 -6.77 13.48 -7.63
C TYR A 148 -5.47 13.06 -6.94
N PHE A 149 -5.48 11.93 -6.23
CA PHE A 149 -4.28 11.45 -5.54
C PHE A 149 -3.18 11.06 -6.53
N ALA A 150 -3.55 10.45 -7.66
CA ALA A 150 -2.65 10.16 -8.78
C ALA A 150 -2.00 11.43 -9.32
N ALA A 151 -2.78 12.47 -9.62
CA ALA A 151 -2.25 13.75 -10.11
C ALA A 151 -1.26 14.38 -9.10
N TYR A 152 -1.54 14.28 -7.80
CA TYR A 152 -0.63 14.78 -6.78
C TYR A 152 0.73 14.07 -6.79
N VAL A 153 0.72 12.74 -6.89
CA VAL A 153 1.94 11.91 -6.91
C VAL A 153 2.67 12.08 -8.24
N ASP A 154 1.96 11.99 -9.36
CA ASP A 154 2.53 12.10 -10.70
C ASP A 154 3.18 13.46 -10.95
N ALA A 155 2.61 14.54 -10.39
CA ALA A 155 3.20 15.88 -10.44
C ALA A 155 4.65 15.90 -9.94
N ALA A 156 5.02 15.06 -8.96
CA ALA A 156 6.37 14.99 -8.42
C ALA A 156 7.40 14.41 -9.40
N THR A 157 6.94 13.72 -10.45
CA THR A 157 7.76 13.04 -11.46
C THR A 157 7.82 13.79 -12.79
N LEU A 158 7.05 14.87 -12.94
CA LEU A 158 7.01 15.62 -14.18
C LEU A 158 8.38 16.28 -14.47
N PRO A 159 8.85 16.28 -15.74
CA PRO A 159 10.09 16.96 -16.11
C PRO A 159 10.12 18.45 -15.73
N MET A 160 8.96 19.10 -15.72
CA MET A 160 8.84 20.51 -15.30
C MET A 160 9.03 20.74 -13.79
N MET A 161 9.01 19.68 -12.98
CA MET A 161 9.12 19.70 -11.51
C MET A 161 10.47 19.16 -11.00
N GLU A 162 11.36 18.73 -11.89
CA GLU A 162 12.65 18.11 -11.53
C GLU A 162 13.46 18.95 -10.52
N LYS A 163 13.48 20.28 -10.72
CA LYS A 163 14.21 21.23 -9.85
C LYS A 163 13.69 21.27 -8.42
N GLU A 164 12.43 20.92 -8.20
CA GLU A 164 11.81 20.94 -6.88
C GLU A 164 12.26 19.74 -6.04
N ASN A 165 12.62 18.62 -6.69
CA ASN A 165 12.99 17.36 -6.05
C ASN A 165 11.91 16.85 -5.06
N LEU A 166 10.66 16.82 -5.54
CA LEU A 166 9.49 16.54 -4.69
C LEU A 166 9.48 15.11 -4.13
N LEU A 167 10.01 14.11 -4.86
CA LEU A 167 10.07 12.73 -4.36
C LEU A 167 10.87 12.56 -3.06
N GLU A 168 11.79 13.49 -2.79
CA GLU A 168 12.61 13.49 -1.57
C GLU A 168 12.18 14.59 -0.57
N LYS A 169 11.73 15.75 -1.05
CA LYS A 169 11.36 16.88 -0.17
C LYS A 169 9.92 16.86 0.32
N ASP A 170 9.01 16.24 -0.41
CA ASP A 170 7.60 16.21 -0.05
C ASP A 170 7.32 15.11 0.97
N THR A 171 7.23 15.51 2.23
CA THR A 171 7.05 14.59 3.36
C THR A 171 5.66 13.94 3.40
N ILE A 172 4.66 14.50 2.70
CA ILE A 172 3.31 13.94 2.67
C ILE A 172 3.05 13.10 1.41
N LEU A 173 3.96 13.10 0.44
CA LEU A 173 3.84 12.29 -0.78
C LEU A 173 3.62 10.80 -0.51
N PRO A 174 4.34 10.14 0.43
CA PRO A 174 4.10 8.72 0.70
C PRO A 174 2.68 8.46 1.21
N GLN A 175 2.15 9.34 2.07
CA GLN A 175 0.79 9.23 2.59
C GLN A 175 -0.25 9.41 1.47
N VAL A 176 -0.07 10.41 0.60
CA VAL A 176 -0.98 10.63 -0.54
C VAL A 176 -0.89 9.47 -1.54
N ALA A 177 0.30 8.93 -1.76
CA ALA A 177 0.50 7.74 -2.58
C ALA A 177 -0.23 6.52 -2.00
N TYR A 178 -0.27 6.36 -0.67
CA TYR A 178 -1.06 5.30 -0.06
C TYR A 178 -2.55 5.45 -0.39
N TYR A 179 -3.11 6.67 -0.30
CA TYR A 179 -4.50 6.90 -0.69
C TYR A 179 -4.75 6.69 -2.19
N ALA A 180 -3.78 7.00 -3.06
CA ALA A 180 -3.85 6.63 -4.48
C ALA A 180 -3.88 5.11 -4.64
N THR A 181 -3.00 4.37 -3.95
CA THR A 181 -2.98 2.90 -3.96
C THR A 181 -4.28 2.30 -3.45
N LEU A 182 -4.83 2.82 -2.35
CA LEU A 182 -6.08 2.34 -1.77
C LEU A 182 -7.29 2.64 -2.68
N ALA A 183 -7.34 3.83 -3.28
CA ALA A 183 -8.38 4.16 -4.25
C ALA A 183 -8.28 3.27 -5.50
N ALA A 184 -7.05 3.02 -6.00
CA ALA A 184 -6.78 2.11 -7.12
C ALA A 184 -7.24 0.68 -6.81
N ASP A 185 -6.97 0.17 -5.61
CA ASP A 185 -7.42 -1.16 -5.22
C ASP A 185 -8.95 -1.27 -5.18
N ARG A 186 -9.62 -0.26 -4.62
CA ARG A 186 -11.11 -0.21 -4.55
C ARG A 186 -11.79 -0.16 -5.91
N VAL A 187 -11.12 0.36 -6.95
CA VAL A 187 -11.63 0.34 -8.33
C VAL A 187 -11.17 -0.91 -9.10
N GLY A 188 -10.30 -1.74 -8.51
CA GLY A 188 -9.75 -2.93 -9.15
C GLY A 188 -8.61 -2.65 -10.15
N ASP A 189 -8.05 -1.44 -10.17
CA ASP A 189 -6.95 -1.07 -11.06
C ASP A 189 -5.60 -1.51 -10.48
N LYS A 190 -5.21 -2.75 -10.80
CA LYS A 190 -3.98 -3.36 -10.30
C LYS A 190 -2.71 -2.70 -10.84
N ASP A 191 -2.76 -2.09 -12.02
CA ASP A 191 -1.61 -1.38 -12.58
C ASP A 191 -1.38 -0.06 -11.84
N ALA A 192 -2.45 0.67 -11.51
CA ALA A 192 -2.36 1.85 -10.65
C ALA A 192 -1.91 1.49 -9.23
N VAL A 193 -2.39 0.38 -8.64
CA VAL A 193 -1.86 -0.13 -7.35
C VAL A 193 -0.35 -0.29 -7.42
N MET A 194 0.15 -1.01 -8.43
CA MET A 194 1.59 -1.23 -8.62
C MET A 194 2.37 0.07 -8.80
N LYS A 195 1.84 1.00 -9.60
CA LYS A 195 2.46 2.30 -9.87
C LYS A 195 2.59 3.16 -8.61
N TYR A 196 1.55 3.23 -7.77
CA TYR A 196 1.53 4.15 -6.63
C TYR A 196 2.07 3.53 -5.34
N ALA A 197 1.92 2.20 -5.16
CA ALA A 197 2.36 1.54 -3.94
C ALA A 197 3.86 1.75 -3.66
N GLN A 198 4.70 1.74 -4.69
CA GLN A 198 6.15 1.95 -4.54
C GLN A 198 6.52 3.26 -3.82
N TYR A 199 5.72 4.32 -3.99
CA TYR A 199 5.90 5.59 -3.30
C TYR A 199 5.33 5.54 -1.88
N ALA A 200 4.19 4.87 -1.70
CA ALA A 200 3.52 4.67 -0.42
C ALA A 200 4.33 3.82 0.56
N LEU A 201 5.23 2.95 0.06
CA LEU A 201 6.11 2.13 0.89
C LEU A 201 7.04 2.93 1.82
N LYS A 202 7.23 4.25 1.58
CA LYS A 202 7.99 5.14 2.46
C LYS A 202 7.14 5.70 3.63
N ASP A 203 5.83 5.52 3.60
CA ASP A 203 4.92 6.00 4.64
C ASP A 203 5.08 5.18 5.93
N LYS A 204 5.22 5.86 7.06
CA LYS A 204 5.52 5.19 8.34
C LYS A 204 4.36 4.37 8.87
N GLU A 205 3.14 4.85 8.69
CA GLU A 205 1.94 4.24 9.26
C GLU A 205 1.31 3.26 8.27
N ASN A 206 1.27 3.65 7.00
CA ASN A 206 0.53 2.96 5.96
C ASN A 206 1.40 2.18 4.97
N GLY A 207 2.73 2.26 5.06
CA GLY A 207 3.64 1.56 4.15
C GLY A 207 3.44 0.04 4.16
N GLN A 208 3.09 -0.54 5.31
CA GLN A 208 2.76 -1.96 5.44
C GLN A 208 1.49 -2.33 4.65
N PHE A 209 0.45 -1.50 4.71
CA PHE A 209 -0.81 -1.74 3.99
C PHE A 209 -0.61 -1.54 2.48
N ALA A 210 0.18 -0.55 2.08
CA ALA A 210 0.58 -0.40 0.68
C ALA A 210 1.33 -1.64 0.15
N MET A 211 2.21 -2.23 0.97
CA MET A 211 2.91 -3.47 0.61
C MET A 211 1.96 -4.67 0.50
N GLN A 212 0.96 -4.78 1.38
CA GLN A 212 -0.09 -5.81 1.26
C GLN A 212 -0.85 -5.66 -0.07
N LEU A 213 -1.34 -4.44 -0.38
CA LEU A 213 -2.07 -4.17 -1.62
C LEU A 213 -1.22 -4.45 -2.87
N LEU A 214 0.06 -4.10 -2.85
CA LEU A 214 1.01 -4.42 -3.93
C LEU A 214 1.17 -5.94 -4.10
N THR A 215 1.30 -6.66 -2.98
CA THR A 215 1.45 -8.11 -2.95
C THR A 215 0.19 -8.79 -3.50
N ASP A 216 -0.99 -8.37 -3.07
CA ASP A 216 -2.29 -8.85 -3.57
C ASP A 216 -2.47 -8.54 -5.06
N ALA A 217 -1.98 -7.40 -5.55
CA ALA A 217 -2.03 -7.08 -6.97
C ALA A 217 -1.20 -8.06 -7.83
N TYR A 218 0.00 -8.45 -7.39
CA TYR A 218 0.79 -9.48 -8.09
C TYR A 218 0.10 -10.85 -8.05
N LYS A 219 -0.47 -11.23 -6.89
CA LYS A 219 -1.26 -12.45 -6.75
C LYS A 219 -2.44 -12.48 -7.73
N ALA A 220 -3.20 -11.39 -7.80
CA ALA A 220 -4.36 -11.26 -8.68
C ALA A 220 -3.99 -11.30 -10.17
N LYS A 221 -2.81 -10.79 -10.55
CA LYS A 221 -2.29 -10.90 -11.93
C LYS A 221 -1.70 -12.27 -12.26
N GLY A 222 -1.64 -13.20 -11.30
CA GLY A 222 -1.05 -14.53 -11.48
C GLY A 222 0.47 -14.53 -11.55
N ASP A 223 1.13 -13.42 -11.21
CA ASP A 223 2.59 -13.33 -11.18
C ASP A 223 3.10 -13.88 -9.84
N THR A 224 3.12 -15.22 -9.73
CA THR A 224 3.52 -15.92 -8.50
C THR A 224 4.97 -15.58 -8.11
N ALA A 225 5.86 -15.37 -9.08
CA ALA A 225 7.25 -15.04 -8.81
C ALA A 225 7.36 -13.68 -8.10
N LYS A 226 6.71 -12.65 -8.65
CA LYS A 226 6.66 -11.33 -8.01
C LYS A 226 5.88 -11.33 -6.71
N TRP A 227 4.80 -12.09 -6.62
CA TRP A 227 4.05 -12.23 -5.38
C TRP A 227 4.93 -12.77 -4.23
N VAL A 228 5.66 -13.85 -4.47
CA VAL A 228 6.61 -14.42 -3.50
C VAL A 228 7.73 -13.43 -3.16
N GLU A 229 8.29 -12.74 -4.16
CA GLU A 229 9.29 -11.68 -3.94
C GLU A 229 8.76 -10.59 -3.00
N LYS A 230 7.52 -10.13 -3.18
CA LYS A 230 6.92 -9.09 -2.31
C LYS A 230 6.55 -9.58 -0.93
N LEU A 231 6.17 -10.84 -0.77
CA LEU A 231 6.05 -11.45 0.56
C LEU A 231 7.39 -11.45 1.30
N GLN A 232 8.47 -11.85 0.63
CA GLN A 232 9.82 -11.85 1.22
C GLN A 232 10.29 -10.43 1.60
N GLU A 233 10.11 -9.45 0.71
CA GLU A 233 10.38 -8.04 1.00
C GLU A 233 9.54 -7.52 2.17
N GLY A 234 8.26 -7.90 2.22
CA GLY A 234 7.32 -7.54 3.27
C GLY A 234 7.75 -8.04 4.65
N ILE A 235 8.23 -9.29 4.75
CA ILE A 235 8.77 -9.85 6.01
C ILE A 235 9.96 -9.03 6.50
N VAL A 236 10.88 -8.67 5.61
CA VAL A 236 12.10 -7.92 5.98
C VAL A 236 11.75 -6.48 6.38
N LYS A 237 10.83 -5.83 5.66
CA LYS A 237 10.52 -4.41 5.86
C LYS A 237 9.48 -4.15 6.95
N PHE A 238 8.54 -5.07 7.13
CA PHE A 238 7.41 -4.97 8.05
C PHE A 238 7.31 -6.26 8.90
N PRO A 239 8.31 -6.52 9.75
CA PRO A 239 8.46 -7.82 10.43
C PRO A 239 7.31 -8.14 11.42
N GLU A 240 6.63 -7.12 11.92
CA GLU A 240 5.47 -7.27 12.82
C GLU A 240 4.15 -7.53 12.07
N ASN A 241 4.16 -7.42 10.74
CA ASN A 241 2.97 -7.63 9.92
C ASN A 241 2.86 -9.10 9.49
N GLN A 242 2.05 -9.86 10.22
CA GLN A 242 1.90 -11.30 10.03
C GLN A 242 1.40 -11.71 8.64
N TYR A 243 0.75 -10.82 7.88
CA TYR A 243 0.23 -11.12 6.54
C TYR A 243 1.31 -11.72 5.63
N PHE A 244 2.51 -11.13 5.61
CA PHE A 244 3.56 -11.54 4.67
C PHE A 244 4.11 -12.92 5.03
N PHE A 245 4.35 -13.13 6.32
CA PHE A 245 4.87 -14.40 6.81
C PHE A 245 3.87 -15.54 6.61
N ALA A 246 2.62 -15.35 7.03
CA ALA A 246 1.57 -16.36 6.89
C ALA A 246 1.36 -16.78 5.43
N ASN A 247 1.19 -15.80 4.52
CA ASN A 247 0.98 -16.10 3.10
C ASN A 247 2.19 -16.80 2.45
N LEU A 248 3.43 -16.46 2.84
CA LEU A 248 4.62 -17.09 2.29
C LEU A 248 4.73 -18.55 2.74
N VAL A 249 4.47 -18.81 4.01
CA VAL A 249 4.55 -20.18 4.54
C VAL A 249 3.41 -21.05 4.00
N ASP A 250 2.19 -20.53 3.93
CA ASP A 250 1.06 -21.22 3.30
C ASP A 250 1.36 -21.58 1.84
N TYR A 251 1.99 -20.66 1.10
CA TYR A 251 2.40 -20.92 -0.28
C TYR A 251 3.43 -22.05 -0.37
N TYR A 252 4.53 -21.98 0.39
CA TYR A 252 5.55 -23.02 0.32
C TYR A 252 5.04 -24.38 0.78
N SER A 253 4.18 -24.40 1.81
CA SER A 253 3.60 -25.65 2.34
C SER A 253 2.65 -26.29 1.32
N SER A 254 1.71 -25.51 0.76
CA SER A 254 0.75 -25.99 -0.24
C SER A 254 1.39 -26.36 -1.58
N SER A 255 2.54 -25.76 -1.92
CA SER A 255 3.29 -26.05 -3.15
C SER A 255 4.40 -27.09 -3.00
N ASN A 256 4.57 -27.70 -1.81
CA ASN A 256 5.65 -28.62 -1.47
C ASN A 256 7.06 -28.04 -1.74
N GLN A 257 7.23 -26.73 -1.51
CA GLN A 257 8.49 -26.00 -1.72
C GLN A 257 9.18 -25.65 -0.40
N ASN A 258 9.14 -26.57 0.57
CA ASN A 258 9.77 -26.38 1.89
C ASN A 258 11.28 -26.09 1.79
N ASP A 259 11.98 -26.68 0.82
CA ASP A 259 13.40 -26.41 0.58
C ASP A 259 13.67 -24.94 0.26
N LYS A 260 12.79 -24.28 -0.51
CA LYS A 260 12.93 -22.85 -0.83
C LYS A 260 12.60 -21.98 0.37
N ALA A 261 11.65 -22.38 1.20
CA ALA A 261 11.35 -21.69 2.45
C ALA A 261 12.57 -21.72 3.38
N MET A 262 13.18 -22.90 3.51
CA MET A 262 14.41 -23.10 4.29
C MET A 262 15.56 -22.28 3.75
N GLN A 263 15.77 -22.29 2.43
CA GLN A 263 16.80 -21.46 1.79
C GLN A 263 16.59 -19.97 2.06
N PHE A 264 15.35 -19.48 1.97
CA PHE A 264 15.04 -18.09 2.31
C PHE A 264 15.40 -17.75 3.76
N ALA A 265 15.06 -18.61 4.72
CA ALA A 265 15.43 -18.44 6.12
C ALA A 265 16.95 -18.46 6.34
N ASP A 266 17.65 -19.36 5.65
CA ASP A 266 19.11 -19.48 5.71
C ASP A 266 19.81 -18.25 5.14
N ASP A 267 19.33 -17.72 4.00
CA ASP A 267 19.85 -16.50 3.38
C ASP A 267 19.65 -15.27 4.27
N MET A 268 18.54 -15.21 5.02
CA MET A 268 18.30 -14.15 6.01
C MET A 268 19.26 -14.26 7.20
N LEU A 269 19.42 -15.46 7.77
CA LEU A 269 20.34 -15.70 8.88
C LEU A 269 21.82 -15.54 8.49
N ALA A 270 22.18 -15.78 7.22
CA ALA A 270 23.53 -15.50 6.74
C ALA A 270 23.88 -14.01 6.78
N LYS A 271 22.87 -13.13 6.68
CA LYS A 271 23.05 -11.67 6.78
C LYS A 271 23.07 -11.19 8.22
N ASP A 272 22.20 -11.73 9.06
CA ASP A 272 22.14 -11.43 10.48
C ASP A 272 21.80 -12.71 11.28
N PRO A 273 22.82 -13.42 11.78
CA PRO A 273 22.65 -14.72 12.46
C PRO A 273 21.86 -14.64 13.76
N ASN A 274 21.79 -13.46 14.37
CA ASN A 274 21.14 -13.24 15.68
C ASN A 274 19.86 -12.42 15.55
N ASN A 275 19.33 -12.25 14.33
CA ASN A 275 18.08 -11.56 14.14
C ASN A 275 16.92 -12.37 14.71
N LYS A 276 16.19 -11.80 15.67
CA LYS A 276 15.01 -12.41 16.30
C LYS A 276 14.03 -12.98 15.25
N LEU A 277 13.65 -12.16 14.26
CA LEU A 277 12.66 -12.56 13.27
C LEU A 277 13.17 -13.73 12.43
N TYR A 278 14.43 -13.71 12.00
CA TYR A 278 14.97 -14.75 11.12
C TYR A 278 15.10 -16.10 11.84
N LEU A 279 15.50 -16.07 13.12
CA LEU A 279 15.50 -17.26 13.98
C LEU A 279 14.08 -17.81 14.15
N TYR A 280 13.10 -16.93 14.39
CA TYR A 280 11.69 -17.31 14.52
C TYR A 280 11.13 -17.93 13.24
N VAL A 281 11.39 -17.31 12.08
CA VAL A 281 11.01 -17.82 10.77
C VAL A 281 11.54 -19.24 10.57
N LYS A 282 12.83 -19.46 10.85
CA LYS A 282 13.45 -20.78 10.72
C LYS A 282 12.85 -21.81 11.68
N ALA A 283 12.55 -21.42 12.92
CA ALA A 283 11.88 -22.28 13.89
C ALA A 283 10.49 -22.72 13.41
N TYR A 284 9.73 -21.78 12.86
CA TYR A 284 8.39 -22.03 12.34
C TYR A 284 8.40 -22.95 11.11
N LEU A 285 9.39 -22.81 10.23
CA LEU A 285 9.55 -23.72 9.10
C LEU A 285 9.87 -25.15 9.54
N TYR A 286 10.79 -25.33 10.50
CA TYR A 286 11.03 -26.66 11.08
C TYR A 286 9.78 -27.25 11.75
N HIS A 287 9.02 -26.43 12.47
CA HIS A 287 7.75 -26.81 13.06
C HIS A 287 6.77 -27.32 11.98
N ASN A 288 6.60 -26.61 10.87
CA ASN A 288 5.72 -27.05 9.78
C ASN A 288 6.22 -28.30 9.05
N MET A 289 7.54 -28.51 9.02
CA MET A 289 8.16 -29.74 8.52
C MET A 289 8.12 -30.90 9.53
N LYS A 290 7.56 -30.67 10.73
CA LYS A 290 7.52 -31.62 11.86
C LYS A 290 8.88 -32.04 12.40
N ASP A 291 9.94 -31.26 12.13
CA ASP A 291 11.25 -31.42 12.77
C ASP A 291 11.21 -30.64 14.10
N TYR A 292 10.49 -31.20 15.08
CA TYR A 292 10.18 -30.52 16.34
C TYR A 292 11.43 -30.24 17.18
N GLU A 293 12.43 -31.11 17.11
CA GLU A 293 13.71 -30.93 17.81
C GLU A 293 14.40 -29.64 17.34
N LYS A 294 14.53 -29.44 16.02
CA LYS A 294 15.12 -28.20 15.50
C LYS A 294 14.21 -27.01 15.67
N ALA A 295 12.88 -27.18 15.59
CA ALA A 295 11.94 -26.10 15.88
C ALA A 295 12.15 -25.56 17.30
N ILE A 296 12.24 -26.44 18.30
CA ILE A 296 12.52 -26.07 19.69
C ILE A 296 13.87 -25.35 19.82
N GLU A 297 14.92 -25.85 19.15
CA GLU A 297 16.24 -25.21 19.17
C GLU A 297 16.16 -23.74 18.69
N PHE A 298 15.54 -23.50 17.54
CA PHE A 298 15.46 -22.16 16.97
C PHE A 298 14.46 -21.24 17.69
N TYR A 299 13.36 -21.77 18.22
CA TYR A 299 12.46 -20.98 19.08
C TYR A 299 13.16 -20.56 20.38
N LYS A 300 13.96 -21.44 20.99
CA LYS A 300 14.77 -21.07 22.16
C LYS A 300 15.79 -19.99 21.82
N LYS A 301 16.53 -20.12 20.70
CA LYS A 301 17.42 -19.06 20.23
C LYS A 301 16.68 -17.73 20.00
N THR A 302 15.47 -17.78 19.48
CA THR A 302 14.62 -16.59 19.31
C THR A 302 14.33 -15.93 20.67
N LEU A 303 13.95 -16.74 21.67
CA LEU A 303 13.63 -16.26 23.02
C LEU A 303 14.88 -15.86 23.83
N ASP A 304 16.06 -16.39 23.50
CA ASP A 304 17.34 -15.92 24.06
C ASP A 304 17.66 -14.49 23.58
N ILE A 305 17.25 -14.13 22.36
CA ILE A 305 17.37 -12.76 21.83
C ILE A 305 16.27 -11.85 22.38
N ASP A 306 15.02 -12.32 22.42
CA ASP A 306 13.87 -11.56 22.91
C ASP A 306 12.93 -12.45 23.75
N PRO A 307 13.14 -12.46 25.08
CA PRO A 307 12.28 -13.22 26.00
C PRO A 307 10.83 -12.75 26.06
N ALA A 308 10.52 -11.58 25.47
CA ALA A 308 9.19 -10.99 25.44
C ALA A 308 8.44 -11.23 24.12
N TYR A 309 8.95 -12.13 23.27
CA TYR A 309 8.30 -12.44 22.00
C TYR A 309 7.18 -13.48 22.17
N ALA A 310 5.95 -12.99 22.38
CA ALA A 310 4.80 -13.81 22.74
C ALA A 310 4.46 -14.89 21.70
N GLU A 311 4.63 -14.61 20.41
CA GLU A 311 4.40 -15.54 19.31
C GLU A 311 5.39 -16.71 19.35
N ALA A 312 6.66 -16.45 19.68
CA ALA A 312 7.66 -17.50 19.86
C ALA A 312 7.37 -18.35 21.10
N CYS A 313 6.91 -17.74 22.20
CA CYS A 313 6.44 -18.50 23.37
C CYS A 313 5.25 -19.40 23.01
N SER A 314 4.22 -18.85 22.37
CA SER A 314 3.03 -19.59 21.95
C SER A 314 3.39 -20.78 21.06
N ASN A 315 4.20 -20.54 20.03
CA ASN A 315 4.57 -21.59 19.09
C ASN A 315 5.53 -22.63 19.69
N LEU A 316 6.43 -22.25 20.59
CA LEU A 316 7.24 -23.22 21.32
C LEU A 316 6.38 -24.11 22.22
N GLY A 317 5.39 -23.52 22.91
CA GLY A 317 4.37 -24.27 23.63
C GLY A 317 3.63 -25.24 22.73
N LEU A 318 3.20 -24.80 21.55
CA LEU A 318 2.50 -25.62 20.56
C LEU A 318 3.36 -26.81 20.10
N VAL A 319 4.65 -26.60 19.81
CA VAL A 319 5.56 -27.68 19.40
C VAL A 319 5.64 -28.76 20.47
N TYR A 320 5.74 -28.40 21.75
CA TYR A 320 5.69 -29.39 22.82
C TYR A 320 4.36 -30.13 22.87
N LEU A 321 3.23 -29.45 22.66
CA LEU A 321 1.92 -30.10 22.58
C LEU A 321 1.78 -31.05 21.38
N LEU A 322 2.46 -30.76 20.27
CA LEU A 322 2.49 -31.62 19.09
C LEU A 322 3.37 -32.86 19.33
N GLN A 323 4.52 -32.71 20.00
CA GLN A 323 5.32 -33.86 20.44
C GLN A 323 4.54 -34.76 21.41
N ALA A 324 3.77 -34.16 22.34
CA ALA A 324 2.89 -34.90 23.24
C ALA A 324 1.88 -35.75 22.46
N GLN A 325 1.23 -35.15 21.45
CA GLN A 325 0.26 -35.84 20.61
C GLN A 325 0.92 -36.97 19.80
N GLU A 326 2.02 -36.69 19.11
CA GLU A 326 2.70 -37.70 18.28
C GLU A 326 3.23 -38.87 19.11
N TYR A 327 3.70 -38.60 20.33
CA TYR A 327 4.09 -39.64 21.27
C TYR A 327 2.87 -40.45 21.73
N ALA A 328 1.77 -39.79 22.09
CA ALA A 328 0.53 -40.43 22.52
C ALA A 328 -0.07 -41.33 21.43
N ASP A 329 -0.03 -40.91 20.17
CA ASP A 329 -0.52 -41.68 19.02
C ASP A 329 0.22 -43.02 18.83
N LYS A 330 1.46 -43.12 19.32
CA LYS A 330 2.31 -44.32 19.26
C LYS A 330 2.35 -45.10 20.58
N ALA A 331 1.81 -44.53 21.66
CA ALA A 331 1.87 -45.09 22.99
C ALA A 331 0.77 -46.15 23.22
N PRO A 332 0.99 -47.10 24.15
CA PRO A 332 -0.07 -48.01 24.59
C PRO A 332 -1.25 -47.25 25.20
N ALA A 333 -2.46 -47.60 24.77
CA ALA A 333 -3.70 -47.04 25.31
C ALA A 333 -4.32 -47.90 26.43
N ASP A 334 -3.97 -49.19 26.49
CA ASP A 334 -4.44 -50.10 27.55
C ASP A 334 -3.72 -49.78 28.86
N ILE A 335 -4.50 -49.45 29.90
CA ILE A 335 -3.99 -49.16 31.25
C ILE A 335 -3.24 -50.34 31.87
N ASN A 336 -3.49 -51.56 31.38
CA ASN A 336 -2.81 -52.77 31.83
C ASN A 336 -1.51 -53.06 31.07
N ASP A 337 -1.18 -52.29 30.02
CA ASP A 337 0.09 -52.43 29.33
C ASP A 337 1.25 -52.04 30.28
N PRO A 338 2.29 -52.87 30.43
CA PRO A 338 3.42 -52.58 31.31
C PRO A 338 4.11 -51.23 31.03
N ASN A 339 4.00 -50.71 29.81
CA ASN A 339 4.60 -49.45 29.39
C ASN A 339 3.63 -48.25 29.49
N TYR A 340 2.35 -48.46 29.84
CA TYR A 340 1.35 -47.38 29.90
C TYR A 340 1.78 -46.25 30.85
N ALA A 341 2.18 -46.59 32.08
CA ALA A 341 2.60 -45.60 33.07
C ALA A 341 3.83 -44.80 32.61
N THR A 342 4.80 -45.46 31.99
CA THR A 342 5.98 -44.81 31.39
C THR A 342 5.58 -43.88 30.26
N ALA A 343 4.66 -44.30 29.40
CA ALA A 343 4.18 -43.46 28.31
C ALA A 343 3.43 -42.22 28.81
N GLN A 344 2.56 -42.36 29.81
CA GLN A 344 1.87 -41.23 30.44
C GLN A 344 2.85 -40.26 31.11
N ALA A 345 3.89 -40.78 31.76
CA ALA A 345 4.94 -39.94 32.34
C ALA A 345 5.70 -39.14 31.27
N GLU A 346 5.97 -39.72 30.10
CA GLU A 346 6.64 -39.02 29.00
C GLU A 346 5.74 -37.96 28.37
N ILE A 347 4.47 -38.29 28.12
CA ILE A 347 3.45 -37.35 27.64
C ILE A 347 3.34 -36.14 28.59
N LYS A 348 3.32 -36.40 29.90
CA LYS A 348 3.25 -35.35 30.93
C LYS A 348 4.43 -34.38 30.86
N LYS A 349 5.65 -34.85 30.58
CA LYS A 349 6.83 -33.98 30.45
C LYS A 349 6.67 -32.95 29.34
N PHE A 350 6.05 -33.32 28.22
CA PHE A 350 5.78 -32.36 27.15
C PHE A 350 4.80 -31.27 27.58
N TYR A 351 3.73 -31.61 28.31
CA TYR A 351 2.81 -30.62 28.86
C TYR A 351 3.48 -29.72 29.92
N GLU A 352 4.32 -30.30 30.79
CA GLU A 352 5.13 -29.55 31.76
C GLU A 352 6.09 -28.57 31.06
N ALA A 353 6.69 -28.99 29.94
CA ALA A 353 7.55 -28.15 29.12
C ALA A 353 6.77 -27.04 28.39
N ALA A 354 5.55 -27.31 27.91
CA ALA A 354 4.71 -26.33 27.21
C ALA A 354 4.19 -25.22 28.14
N LYS A 355 3.85 -25.58 29.38
CA LYS A 355 3.21 -24.70 30.38
C LYS A 355 3.86 -23.31 30.52
N PRO A 356 5.17 -23.19 30.86
CA PRO A 356 5.76 -21.88 31.12
C PRO A 356 5.70 -20.95 29.92
N TYR A 357 5.71 -21.48 28.69
CA TYR A 357 5.67 -20.65 27.48
C TYR A 357 4.27 -20.10 27.21
N TYR A 358 3.21 -20.90 27.41
CA TYR A 358 1.85 -20.38 27.27
C TYR A 358 1.47 -19.41 28.41
N GLU A 359 1.93 -19.67 29.63
CA GLU A 359 1.78 -18.72 30.75
C GLU A 359 2.49 -17.39 30.45
N LYS A 360 3.69 -17.46 29.87
CA LYS A 360 4.43 -16.28 29.44
C LYS A 360 3.75 -15.55 28.28
N ALA A 361 3.21 -16.27 27.29
CA ALA A 361 2.45 -15.66 26.20
C ALA A 361 1.21 -14.90 26.72
N ARG A 362 0.48 -15.48 27.69
CA ARG A 362 -0.63 -14.82 28.39
C ARG A 362 -0.19 -13.57 29.15
N GLU A 363 0.94 -13.65 29.87
CA GLU A 363 1.51 -12.51 30.60
C GLU A 363 1.85 -11.34 29.65
N LEU A 364 2.47 -11.65 28.51
CA LEU A 364 2.92 -10.66 27.53
C LEU A 364 1.78 -10.03 26.73
N LYS A 365 0.74 -10.81 26.40
CA LYS A 365 -0.38 -10.41 25.54
C LYS A 365 -1.72 -10.95 26.08
N PRO A 366 -2.21 -10.44 27.22
CA PRO A 366 -3.43 -10.96 27.86
C PRO A 366 -4.69 -10.79 26.99
N ASP A 367 -4.73 -9.78 26.11
CA ASP A 367 -5.87 -9.54 25.23
C ASP A 367 -5.84 -10.40 23.95
N GLN A 368 -4.68 -10.96 23.57
CA GLN A 368 -4.52 -11.85 22.40
C GLN A 368 -4.70 -13.31 22.82
N LYS A 369 -5.95 -13.66 23.15
CA LYS A 369 -6.33 -14.99 23.64
C LYS A 369 -5.95 -16.13 22.69
N ASP A 370 -5.89 -15.85 21.39
CA ASP A 370 -5.46 -16.80 20.36
C ASP A 370 -4.05 -17.34 20.59
N LEU A 371 -3.15 -16.57 21.22
CA LEU A 371 -1.80 -17.01 21.52
C LEU A 371 -1.70 -18.02 22.67
N TRP A 372 -2.68 -18.09 23.57
CA TRP A 372 -2.50 -18.84 24.82
C TRP A 372 -3.70 -19.62 25.32
N LEU A 373 -4.94 -19.25 24.99
CA LEU A 373 -6.14 -19.80 25.61
C LEU A 373 -6.28 -21.31 25.34
N GLN A 374 -6.23 -21.71 24.07
CA GLN A 374 -6.31 -23.13 23.68
C GLN A 374 -5.11 -23.94 24.19
N GLY A 375 -3.93 -23.33 24.20
CA GLY A 375 -2.71 -23.93 24.73
C GLY A 375 -2.82 -24.23 26.22
N LEU A 376 -3.19 -23.23 27.02
CA LEU A 376 -3.40 -23.37 28.46
C LEU A 376 -4.54 -24.32 28.78
N TYR A 377 -5.63 -24.34 28.00
CA TYR A 377 -6.72 -25.31 28.18
C TYR A 377 -6.17 -26.73 28.13
N ARG A 378 -5.42 -27.07 27.07
CA ARG A 378 -4.81 -28.39 26.89
C ARG A 378 -3.79 -28.70 27.98
N VAL A 379 -2.94 -27.74 28.34
CA VAL A 379 -1.91 -27.92 29.37
C VAL A 379 -2.54 -28.17 30.74
N TYR A 380 -3.45 -27.31 31.20
CA TYR A 380 -4.03 -27.40 32.53
C TYR A 380 -4.92 -28.63 32.68
N TYR A 381 -5.64 -29.02 31.63
CA TYR A 381 -6.39 -30.29 31.59
C TYR A 381 -5.47 -31.49 31.81
N ASN A 382 -4.42 -31.64 30.99
CA ASN A 382 -3.54 -32.81 31.03
C ASN A 382 -2.62 -32.84 32.26
N LEU A 383 -2.39 -31.70 32.91
CA LEU A 383 -1.65 -31.61 34.17
C LEU A 383 -2.53 -31.66 35.42
N ASN A 384 -3.84 -31.83 35.28
CA ASN A 384 -4.82 -31.83 36.39
C ASN A 384 -4.74 -30.56 37.26
N MET A 385 -4.55 -29.39 36.65
CA MET A 385 -4.50 -28.09 37.34
C MET A 385 -5.92 -27.56 37.55
N GLY A 386 -6.65 -28.11 38.52
CA GLY A 386 -8.10 -27.87 38.70
C GLY A 386 -8.51 -26.39 38.69
N PRO A 387 -8.05 -25.54 39.62
CA PRO A 387 -8.44 -24.14 39.67
C PRO A 387 -8.10 -23.35 38.40
N GLU A 388 -6.91 -23.56 37.83
CA GLU A 388 -6.45 -22.89 36.62
C GLU A 388 -7.19 -23.38 35.37
N PHE A 389 -7.52 -24.67 35.31
CA PHE A 389 -8.32 -25.25 34.24
C PHE A 389 -9.74 -24.70 34.24
N GLU A 390 -10.40 -24.67 35.41
CA GLU A 390 -11.74 -24.09 35.55
C GLU A 390 -11.79 -22.61 35.16
N GLU A 391 -10.70 -21.87 35.40
CA GLU A 391 -10.56 -20.48 34.95
C GLU A 391 -10.54 -20.40 33.42
N ILE A 392 -9.67 -21.17 32.77
CA ILE A 392 -9.50 -21.18 31.32
C ILE A 392 -10.75 -21.71 30.61
N GLU A 393 -11.40 -22.74 31.13
CA GLU A 393 -12.63 -23.31 30.57
C GLU A 393 -13.76 -22.27 30.51
N LYS A 394 -13.87 -21.39 31.51
CA LYS A 394 -14.87 -20.29 31.51
C LYS A 394 -14.58 -19.20 30.48
N MET A 395 -13.36 -19.14 29.94
CA MET A 395 -12.94 -18.16 28.95
C MET A 395 -13.07 -18.65 27.49
N MET A 396 -13.24 -19.96 27.30
CA MET A 396 -13.51 -20.63 26.02
C MET A 396 -14.92 -20.35 25.54
#